data_AF-A0A3M0DU92-F1
#
_entry.id   AF-A0A3M0DU92-F1
#
_cell.length_a   1.000
_cell.length_b   1.000
_cell.length_c   1.000
_cell.angle_alpha   90.00
_cell.angle_beta   90.00
_cell.angle_gamma   90.00
#
_symmetry.space_group_name_H-M   'P 1'
#
loop_
_entity.id
_entity.type
_entity.pdbx_description
1 polymer ?
#
loop_
_entity_poly.entity_id
_entity_poly.type
_entity_poly.pdbx_seq_one_letter_code
_entity_poly.pdbx_strand_id
1 'polypeptide(L)'
;MDATRVGWVVVGSAILCAGMTLVGVNAFAGRLWLVVVGFALFVGGYRTMQYGVHGWPSLDGLGATNASTAGSLARGTGLALSVVLCAYGFVLMGEAVRASAWQPTLFSGASVVVGYVIGHIAANGEVL
;
A
#
# COMPACT_ATOMS: atom_id res chain seq x y z
N MET A 1 20.08 -7.15 -15.78
CA MET A 1 18.84 -7.62 -15.11
C MET A 1 18.29 -8.74 -15.96
N ASP A 2 18.09 -9.93 -15.41
CA ASP A 2 17.62 -11.09 -16.20
C ASP A 2 16.19 -10.87 -16.70
N ALA A 3 15.83 -11.45 -17.84
CA ALA A 3 14.51 -11.27 -18.47
C ALA A 3 13.35 -11.64 -17.52
N THR A 4 13.56 -12.62 -16.64
CA THR A 4 12.61 -13.01 -15.59
C THR A 4 12.39 -11.91 -14.56
N ARG A 5 13.45 -11.22 -14.11
CA ARG A 5 13.39 -10.10 -13.18
C ARG A 5 12.68 -8.89 -13.78
N VAL A 6 12.96 -8.59 -15.05
CA VAL A 6 12.25 -7.54 -15.80
C VAL A 6 10.75 -7.86 -15.88
N GLY A 7 10.38 -9.11 -16.14
CA GLY A 7 8.98 -9.55 -16.17
C GLY A 7 8.21 -9.23 -14.88
N TRP A 8 8.82 -9.44 -13.72
CA TRP A 8 8.21 -9.12 -12.42
C TRP A 8 8.00 -7.62 -12.20
N VAL A 9 8.93 -6.79 -12.66
CA VAL A 9 8.77 -5.33 -12.61
C VAL A 9 7.58 -4.90 -13.48
N VAL A 10 7.45 -5.46 -14.68
CA VAL A 10 6.33 -5.15 -15.59
C VAL A 10 5.00 -5.59 -15.00
N VAL A 11 4.91 -6.81 -14.49
CA VAL A 11 3.69 -7.34 -13.86
C VAL A 11 3.31 -6.50 -12.63
N GLY A 12 4.27 -6.20 -11.76
CA GLY A 12 4.02 -5.37 -10.58
C GLY A 12 3.59 -3.95 -10.94
N SER A 13 4.16 -3.36 -12.00
CA SER A 13 3.75 -2.06 -12.52
C SER A 13 2.31 -2.08 -13.04
N ALA A 14 1.93 -3.12 -13.79
CA ALA A 14 0.58 -3.26 -14.31
C ALA A 14 -0.46 -3.39 -13.18
N ILE A 15 -0.16 -4.20 -12.16
CA ILE A 15 -1.02 -4.37 -10.98
C ILE A 15 -1.15 -3.04 -10.21
N LEU A 16 -0.02 -2.35 -10.00
CA LEU A 16 -0.01 -1.06 -9.31
C LEU A 16 -0.86 -0.03 -10.06
N CYS A 17 -0.67 0.10 -11.37
CA CYS A 17 -1.44 1.02 -12.21
C CYS A 17 -2.94 0.72 -12.15
N ALA A 18 -3.33 -0.56 -12.29
CA ALA A 18 -4.73 -0.96 -12.18
C ALA A 18 -5.32 -0.60 -10.80
N GLY A 19 -4.56 -0.83 -9.73
CA GLY A 19 -4.93 -0.43 -8.37
C GLY A 19 -5.16 1.08 -8.24
N MET A 20 -4.23 1.90 -8.74
CA MET A 20 -4.33 3.36 -8.67
C MET A 20 -5.46 3.93 -9.54
N THR A 21 -5.72 3.34 -10.71
CA THR A 21 -6.91 3.68 -11.51
C THR A 21 -8.18 3.42 -10.72
N LEU A 22 -8.26 2.26 -10.05
CA LEU A 22 -9.41 1.88 -9.26
C LEU A 22 -9.62 2.81 -8.06
N VAL A 23 -8.55 3.23 -7.37
CA VAL A 23 -8.59 4.28 -6.34
C VAL A 23 -9.13 5.58 -6.92
N GLY A 24 -8.54 6.08 -8.01
CA GLY A 24 -8.90 7.36 -8.61
C GLY A 24 -10.38 7.44 -9.03
N VAL A 25 -10.91 6.40 -9.65
CA VAL A 25 -12.33 6.36 -10.09
C VAL A 25 -13.30 6.27 -8.91
N ASN A 26 -12.95 5.54 -7.85
CA ASN A 26 -13.89 5.19 -6.80
C ASN A 26 -13.82 6.10 -5.56
N ALA A 27 -12.71 6.81 -5.34
CA ALA A 27 -12.55 7.74 -4.22
C ALA A 27 -13.58 8.87 -4.28
N PHE A 28 -13.76 9.50 -5.44
CA PHE A 28 -14.75 10.57 -5.63
C PHE A 28 -16.20 10.07 -5.62
N ALA A 29 -16.41 8.78 -5.92
CA ALA A 29 -17.71 8.13 -5.84
C ALA A 29 -18.09 7.69 -4.41
N GLY A 30 -17.22 7.90 -3.41
CA GLY A 30 -17.45 7.47 -2.03
C GLY A 30 -17.44 5.95 -1.83
N ARG A 31 -16.90 5.18 -2.79
CA ARG A 31 -16.94 3.71 -2.77
C ARG A 31 -15.73 3.15 -2.04
N LEU A 32 -15.71 3.28 -0.72
CA LEU A 32 -14.57 2.94 0.15
C LEU A 32 -14.00 1.54 -0.12
N TRP A 33 -14.83 0.50 -0.21
CA TRP A 33 -14.34 -0.88 -0.38
C TRP A 33 -13.59 -1.10 -1.70
N LEU A 34 -13.99 -0.40 -2.77
CA LEU A 34 -13.23 -0.43 -4.01
C LEU A 34 -11.90 0.29 -3.82
N VAL A 35 -11.87 1.44 -3.17
CA VAL A 35 -10.61 2.14 -2.86
C VAL A 35 -9.65 1.27 -2.03
N VAL A 36 -10.17 0.52 -1.05
CA VAL A 36 -9.39 -0.48 -0.28
C VAL A 36 -8.79 -1.54 -1.19
N VAL A 37 -9.57 -2.12 -2.10
CA VAL A 37 -9.06 -3.09 -3.09
C VAL A 37 -7.98 -2.46 -3.98
N GLY A 38 -8.16 -1.21 -4.41
CA GLY A 38 -7.19 -0.48 -5.21
C GLY A 38 -5.86 -0.28 -4.47
N PHE A 39 -5.89 0.08 -3.19
CA PHE A 39 -4.69 0.18 -2.36
C PHE A 39 -4.06 -1.19 -2.07
N ALA A 40 -4.85 -2.26 -1.89
CA ALA A 40 -4.31 -3.61 -1.76
C ALA A 40 -3.55 -4.04 -3.03
N LEU A 41 -4.09 -3.73 -4.22
CA LEU A 41 -3.42 -3.93 -5.49
C LEU A 41 -2.15 -3.07 -5.61
N PHE A 42 -2.19 -1.81 -5.19
CA PHE A 42 -1.01 -0.95 -5.13
C PHE A 42 0.12 -1.58 -4.30
N VAL A 43 -0.18 -2.02 -3.08
CA VAL A 43 0.80 -2.67 -2.19
C VAL A 43 1.31 -3.97 -2.81
N GLY A 44 0.40 -4.80 -3.35
CA GLY A 44 0.78 -6.04 -4.03
C GLY A 44 1.72 -5.80 -5.20
N GLY A 45 1.36 -4.89 -6.11
CA GLY A 45 2.16 -4.51 -7.27
C GLY A 45 3.52 -3.93 -6.88
N TYR A 46 3.57 -3.07 -5.86
CA TYR A 46 4.81 -2.55 -5.30
C TYR A 46 5.74 -3.67 -4.81
N ARG A 47 5.21 -4.65 -4.05
CA ARG A 47 6.01 -5.79 -3.57
C ARG A 47 6.46 -6.71 -4.70
N THR A 48 5.63 -6.90 -5.72
CA THR A 48 6.01 -7.63 -6.94
C THR A 48 7.14 -6.93 -7.69
N MET A 49 7.13 -5.59 -7.78
CA MET A 49 8.24 -4.82 -8.35
C MET A 49 9.51 -4.92 -7.50
N GLN A 50 9.40 -4.76 -6.18
CA GLN A 50 10.54 -4.91 -5.27
C GLN A 50 11.18 -6.30 -5.42
N TYR A 51 10.37 -7.35 -5.59
CA TYR A 51 10.86 -8.69 -5.88
C TYR A 51 11.64 -8.74 -7.20
N GLY A 52 11.12 -8.12 -8.27
CA GLY A 52 11.83 -8.05 -9.55
C GLY A 52 13.20 -7.35 -9.45
N VAL A 53 13.30 -6.30 -8.62
CA VAL A 53 14.53 -5.52 -8.45
C VAL A 53 15.53 -6.23 -7.51
N HIS A 54 15.09 -6.62 -6.32
CA HIS A 54 15.96 -7.08 -5.24
C HIS A 54 16.05 -8.61 -5.11
N GLY A 55 15.15 -9.36 -5.74
CA GLY A 55 15.02 -10.81 -5.55
C GLY A 55 14.38 -11.19 -4.21
N TRP A 56 14.11 -12.49 -4.02
CA TRP A 56 13.74 -13.00 -2.69
C TRP A 56 14.98 -12.91 -1.79
N PRO A 57 14.84 -12.56 -0.50
CA PRO A 57 15.92 -12.80 0.46
C PRO A 57 16.34 -14.27 0.37
N SER A 58 17.64 -14.54 0.26
CA SER A 58 18.16 -15.90 0.18
C SER A 58 17.81 -16.68 1.45
N LEU A 59 17.44 -17.96 1.29
CA LEU A 59 17.13 -18.85 2.41
C LEU A 59 18.29 -18.98 3.40
N ASP A 60 19.54 -18.77 2.95
CA ASP A 60 20.74 -18.77 3.81
C ASP A 60 20.80 -17.58 4.78
N GLY A 61 20.06 -16.49 4.52
CA GLY A 61 19.92 -15.34 5.44
C GLY A 61 18.76 -15.45 6.43
N LEU A 62 17.87 -16.43 6.24
CA LEU A 62 16.71 -16.66 7.12
C LEU A 62 17.07 -17.44 8.40
N GLY A 63 18.27 -18.01 8.49
CA GLY A 63 18.78 -18.66 9.70
C GLY A 63 19.05 -17.69 10.87
N ALA A 64 18.98 -16.37 10.64
CA ALA A 64 19.32 -15.35 11.64
C ALA A 64 18.14 -14.43 12.05
N THR A 65 16.98 -14.52 11.42
CA THR A 65 15.82 -13.70 11.81
C THR A 65 14.75 -14.55 12.47
N ASN A 66 14.60 -14.36 13.78
CA ASN A 66 13.43 -14.75 14.58
C ASN A 66 12.15 -14.11 14.02
N ALA A 67 11.69 -14.51 12.84
CA ALA A 67 10.37 -14.20 12.33
C ALA A 67 9.36 -15.03 13.13
N SER A 68 9.13 -14.63 14.38
CA SER A 68 8.05 -15.19 15.17
C SER A 68 6.73 -14.96 14.43
N THR A 69 5.80 -15.90 14.51
CA THR A 69 4.44 -15.76 13.94
C THR A 69 3.80 -14.43 14.34
N ALA A 70 4.11 -13.93 15.55
CA ALA A 70 3.69 -12.63 16.04
C ALA A 70 4.25 -11.45 15.22
N GLY A 71 5.52 -11.50 14.80
CA GLY A 71 6.13 -10.47 13.95
C GLY A 71 5.54 -10.43 12.55
N SER A 72 5.26 -11.58 11.95
CA SER A 72 4.56 -11.67 10.65
C SER A 72 3.12 -11.15 10.73
N LEU A 73 2.42 -11.48 11.82
CA LEU A 73 1.06 -11.00 12.06
C LEU A 73 1.04 -9.48 12.23
N ALA A 74 1.96 -8.91 13.01
CA ALA A 74 2.07 -7.46 13.22
C ALA A 74 2.35 -6.70 11.92
N ARG A 75 3.19 -7.23 11.03
CA ARG A 75 3.42 -6.63 9.70
C ARG A 75 2.18 -6.72 8.81
N GLY A 76 1.49 -7.87 8.81
CA GLY A 76 0.25 -8.05 8.07
C GLY A 76 -0.86 -7.10 8.53
N THR A 77 -1.05 -6.95 9.84
CA THR A 77 -2.04 -6.02 10.40
C THR A 77 -1.66 -4.57 10.15
N GLY A 78 -0.37 -4.21 10.26
CA GLY A 78 0.12 -2.88 9.90
C GLY A 78 -0.17 -2.53 8.44
N LEU A 79 0.10 -3.44 7.50
CA LEU A 79 -0.23 -3.25 6.09
C LEU A 79 -1.74 -3.11 5.86
N ALA A 80 -2.56 -3.95 6.50
CA ALA A 80 -4.02 -3.84 6.38
C ALA A 80 -4.53 -2.49 6.91
N LEU A 81 -4.03 -2.05 8.07
CA LEU A 81 -4.38 -0.75 8.65
C LEU A 81 -3.94 0.41 7.75
N SER A 82 -2.74 0.35 7.20
CA SER A 82 -2.23 1.33 6.23
C SER A 82 -3.15 1.45 5.02
N VAL A 83 -3.53 0.32 4.41
CA VAL A 83 -4.45 0.28 3.26
C VAL A 83 -5.79 0.92 3.60
N VAL A 84 -6.38 0.57 4.75
CA VAL A 84 -7.68 1.11 5.16
C VAL A 84 -7.60 2.61 5.46
N LEU A 85 -6.55 3.07 6.16
CA LEU A 85 -6.35 4.48 6.48
C LEU A 85 -6.13 5.33 5.23
N CYS A 86 -5.29 4.87 4.30
CA CYS A 86 -5.09 5.54 3.02
C CYS A 86 -6.39 5.56 2.21
N ALA A 87 -7.13 4.45 2.14
CA ALA A 87 -8.39 4.40 1.42
C ALA A 87 -9.44 5.36 2.00
N TYR A 88 -9.56 5.39 3.33
CA TYR A 88 -10.43 6.32 4.04
C TYR A 88 -10.04 7.78 3.75
N GLY A 89 -8.75 8.11 3.80
CA GLY A 89 -8.26 9.45 3.50
C GLY A 89 -8.55 9.90 2.07
N PHE A 90 -8.44 9.02 1.08
CA PHE A 90 -8.77 9.34 -0.30
C PHE A 90 -10.28 9.56 -0.52
N VAL A 91 -11.13 8.77 0.15
CA VAL A 91 -12.59 9.00 0.13
C VAL A 91 -12.94 10.33 0.78
N LEU A 92 -12.35 10.64 1.94
CA LEU A 92 -12.53 11.94 2.60
C LEU A 92 -12.05 13.11 1.72
N MET A 93 -10.98 12.94 0.95
CA MET A 93 -10.55 13.95 -0.03
C MET A 93 -11.64 14.16 -1.09
N GLY A 94 -12.22 13.07 -1.61
CA GLY A 94 -13.32 13.15 -2.57
C GLY A 94 -14.56 13.86 -2.01
N GLU A 95 -14.83 13.72 -0.72
CA GLU A 95 -15.87 14.49 -0.01
C GLU A 95 -15.47 15.95 0.19
N ALA A 96 -14.22 16.21 0.60
CA ALA A 96 -13.68 17.55 0.80
C ALA A 96 -13.82 18.41 -0.46
N VAL A 97 -13.48 17.84 -1.62
CA VAL A 97 -13.56 18.50 -2.93
C VAL A 97 -15.03 18.80 -3.30
N ARG A 98 -15.95 17.88 -3.02
CA ARG A 98 -17.38 18.07 -3.34
C ARG A 98 -18.07 19.07 -2.42
N ALA A 99 -17.72 19.06 -1.14
CA ALA A 99 -18.35 19.90 -0.11
C ALA A 99 -17.62 21.23 0.11
N SER A 100 -16.44 21.43 -0.50
CA SER A 100 -15.56 22.58 -0.25
C SER A 100 -15.31 22.83 1.25
N ALA A 101 -15.20 21.75 2.02
CA ALA A 101 -15.11 21.80 3.48
C ALA A 101 -13.67 21.54 3.95
N TRP A 102 -13.21 22.29 4.95
CA TRP A 102 -11.83 22.18 5.45
C TRP A 102 -11.63 20.98 6.40
N GLN A 103 -12.67 20.54 7.12
CA GLN A 103 -12.57 19.44 8.08
C GLN A 103 -12.22 18.10 7.39
N PRO A 104 -12.90 17.69 6.30
CA PRO A 104 -12.56 16.45 5.61
C PRO A 104 -11.17 16.52 4.96
N THR A 105 -10.71 17.71 4.53
CA THR A 105 -9.34 17.92 4.03
C THR A 105 -8.29 17.60 5.10
N LEU A 106 -8.48 18.10 6.32
CA LEU A 106 -7.55 17.87 7.43
C LEU A 106 -7.48 16.39 7.78
N PHE A 107 -8.63 15.73 7.94
CA PHE A 107 -8.69 14.30 8.27
C PHE A 107 -8.19 13.42 7.12
N SER A 108 -8.40 13.82 5.87
CA SER A 108 -7.81 13.18 4.69
C SER A 108 -6.28 13.22 4.74
N GLY A 109 -5.70 14.41 4.91
CA GLY A 109 -4.25 14.56 5.01
C GLY A 109 -3.65 13.74 6.14
N ALA A 110 -4.24 13.83 7.35
CA ALA A 110 -3.78 13.07 8.51
C ALA A 110 -3.85 11.56 8.29
N SER A 111 -4.97 11.04 7.76
CA SER A 111 -5.15 9.61 7.53
C SER A 111 -4.21 9.05 6.46
N VAL A 112 -3.96 9.78 5.37
CA VAL A 112 -3.00 9.37 4.34
C VAL A 112 -1.57 9.36 4.88
N VAL A 113 -1.16 10.39 5.62
CA VAL A 113 0.19 10.45 6.21
C VAL A 113 0.40 9.33 7.23
N VAL A 114 -0.53 9.15 8.17
CA VAL A 114 -0.44 8.08 9.17
C VAL A 114 -0.49 6.71 8.51
N GLY A 115 -1.38 6.53 7.53
CA GLY A 115 -1.47 5.31 6.74
C GLY A 115 -0.16 4.99 6.02
N TYR A 116 0.47 5.99 5.38
CA TYR A 116 1.77 5.84 4.73
C TYR A 116 2.86 5.43 5.74
N VAL A 117 2.99 6.13 6.86
CA VAL A 117 4.01 5.82 7.88
C VAL A 117 3.86 4.39 8.41
N ILE A 118 2.64 3.98 8.76
CA ILE A 118 2.36 2.60 9.20
C ILE A 118 2.72 1.60 8.10
N GLY A 119 2.33 1.88 6.85
CA GLY A 119 2.59 1.01 5.71
C GLY A 119 4.08 0.85 5.41
N HIS A 120 4.83 1.95 5.46
CA HIS A 120 6.27 1.97 5.22
C HIS A 120 7.01 1.15 6.28
N ILE A 121 6.70 1.37 7.57
CA ILE A 121 7.26 0.60 8.68
C ILE A 121 6.90 -0.89 8.55
N ALA A 122 5.64 -1.21 8.21
CA ALA A 122 5.20 -2.59 8.08
C ALA A 122 5.83 -3.31 6.87
N ALA A 123 6.05 -2.61 5.76
CA ALA A 123 6.62 -3.17 4.54
C ALA A 123 8.15 -3.32 4.60
N ASN A 124 8.83 -2.32 5.18
CA ASN A 124 10.28 -2.16 5.08
C ASN A 124 11.01 -2.30 6.43
N GLY A 125 10.29 -2.20 7.56
CA GLY A 125 10.87 -2.31 8.90
C GLY A 125 11.54 -1.03 9.42
N GLU A 126 11.47 0.07 8.65
CA GLU A 126 12.11 1.35 8.95
C GLU A 126 11.12 2.51 8.77
N VAL A 127 11.38 3.65 9.41
CA VAL A 127 10.45 4.80 9.40
C VAL A 127 10.62 5.66 8.15
N LEU A 128 11.79 5.68 7.50
CA LEU A 128 12.07 6.40 6.25
C LEU A 128 13.23 5.73 5.51
#